data_AF-A0A242WCE5-F1
#
_entry.id   AF-A0A242WCE5-F1
#
_cell.length_a   1.000
_cell.length_b   1.000
_cell.length_c   1.000
_cell.angle_alpha   90.00
_cell.angle_beta   90.00
_cell.angle_gamma   90.00
#
_symmetry.space_group_name_H-M   'P 1'
#
loop_
_entity.id
_entity.type
_entity.pdbx_description
1 polymer ?
#
loop_
_entity_poly.entity_id
_entity_poly.type
_entity_poly.pdbx_seq_one_letter_code
_entity_poly.pdbx_strand_id
1 'polypeptide(L)'
;MTKSTNVNRPILVTNIHKLHGKEFLVSYVYDFGKQVAEFVVPVDEVRHLPTQFREYVHKNCKAHNPAFDLLTCTEEIFKMCINKTDVSQFFKHESEVSETFRTMEHPKVTNALCSIYELVPPEEIPKKKVSKAEKFFIKVLNKVAETLNKLTKLIKGDVE
;
A
#
# COMPACT_ATOMS: atom_id res chain seq x y z
N MET A 1 -12.76 -12.64 42.50
CA MET A 1 -12.89 -12.95 41.06
C MET A 1 -13.33 -11.68 40.35
N THR A 2 -12.38 -10.93 39.80
CA THR A 2 -12.68 -9.83 38.88
C THR A 2 -13.22 -10.44 37.60
N LYS A 3 -14.50 -10.18 37.28
CA LYS A 3 -15.03 -10.47 35.95
C LYS A 3 -14.15 -9.72 34.95
N SER A 4 -13.33 -10.45 34.19
CA SER A 4 -12.76 -9.91 32.97
C SER A 4 -13.94 -9.57 32.07
N THR A 5 -14.32 -8.29 32.04
CA THR A 5 -15.09 -7.76 30.92
C THR A 5 -14.17 -7.87 29.72
N ASN A 6 -14.20 -9.00 29.03
CA ASN A 6 -13.70 -9.08 27.66
C ASN A 6 -14.59 -8.12 26.85
N VAL A 7 -14.25 -6.83 26.88
CA VAL A 7 -14.81 -5.82 26.00
C VAL A 7 -14.32 -6.25 24.62
N ASN A 8 -15.20 -6.88 23.85
CA ASN A 8 -14.87 -7.33 22.51
C ASN A 8 -14.65 -6.09 21.66
N ARG A 9 -13.37 -5.73 21.50
CA ARG A 9 -12.95 -4.50 20.85
C ARG A 9 -13.02 -4.71 19.33
N PRO A 10 -13.60 -3.79 18.56
CA PRO A 10 -13.59 -3.91 17.11
C PRO A 10 -12.16 -4.01 16.57
N ILE A 11 -12.02 -4.76 15.49
CA ILE A 11 -10.75 -4.95 14.79
C ILE A 11 -10.89 -4.39 13.39
N LEU A 12 -9.96 -3.52 13.01
CA LEU A 12 -9.77 -3.04 11.66
C LEU A 12 -8.51 -3.69 11.09
N VAL A 13 -8.66 -4.53 10.07
CA VAL A 13 -7.54 -5.04 9.29
C VAL A 13 -7.42 -4.18 8.04
N THR A 14 -6.26 -3.57 7.78
CA THR A 14 -6.13 -2.70 6.61
C THR A 14 -4.70 -2.60 6.08
N ASN A 15 -4.57 -2.61 4.75
CA ASN A 15 -3.31 -2.47 4.04
C ASN A 15 -3.47 -1.64 2.76
N ILE A 16 -2.38 -1.00 2.33
CA ILE A 16 -2.29 -0.35 1.02
C ILE A 16 -1.77 -1.37 0.01
N HIS A 17 -2.49 -1.50 -1.11
CA HIS A 17 -2.16 -2.38 -2.22
C HIS A 17 -2.02 -1.58 -3.50
N LYS A 18 -1.10 -1.98 -4.38
CA LYS A 18 -0.87 -1.28 -5.65
C LYS A 18 -1.41 -2.10 -6.83
N LEU A 19 -2.22 -1.47 -7.66
CA LEU A 19 -2.74 -2.03 -8.90
C LEU A 19 -2.43 -1.05 -10.05
N HIS A 20 -1.59 -1.49 -10.98
CA HIS A 20 -1.21 -0.74 -12.19
C HIS A 20 -0.80 0.73 -11.94
N GLY A 21 -0.09 0.99 -10.84
CA GLY A 21 0.40 2.33 -10.51
C GLY A 21 -0.50 3.10 -9.54
N LYS A 22 -1.77 2.71 -9.36
CA LYS A 22 -2.69 3.30 -8.39
C LYS A 22 -2.69 2.52 -7.08
N GLU A 23 -2.80 3.22 -5.96
CA GLU A 23 -2.81 2.64 -4.62
C GLU A 23 -4.23 2.58 -4.07
N PHE A 24 -4.57 1.45 -3.47
CA PHE A 24 -5.87 1.14 -2.91
C PHE A 24 -5.72 0.77 -1.44
N LEU A 25 -6.49 1.44 -0.60
CA LEU A 25 -6.71 1.06 0.77
C LEU A 25 -7.77 -0.05 0.81
N VAL A 26 -7.34 -1.24 1.23
CA VAL A 26 -8.24 -2.37 1.46
C VAL A 26 -8.42 -2.53 2.95
N SER A 27 -9.67 -2.56 3.42
CA SER A 27 -10.00 -2.56 4.83
C SER A 27 -11.12 -3.55 5.15
N TYR A 28 -10.97 -4.28 6.24
CA TYR A 28 -11.96 -5.19 6.81
C TYR A 28 -12.26 -4.78 8.24
N VAL A 29 -13.55 -4.64 8.57
CA VAL A 29 -14.00 -4.34 9.94
C VAL A 29 -14.63 -5.57 10.55
N TYR A 30 -14.18 -5.95 11.74
CA TYR A 30 -14.75 -7.01 12.54
C TYR A 30 -15.32 -6.45 13.83
N ASP A 31 -16.57 -6.80 14.13
CA ASP A 31 -17.24 -6.53 15.40
C ASP A 31 -17.70 -7.84 16.01
N PHE A 32 -17.38 -8.06 17.27
CA PHE A 32 -17.60 -9.33 17.96
C PHE A 32 -17.08 -10.58 17.22
N GLY A 33 -15.91 -10.46 16.59
CA GLY A 33 -15.28 -11.54 15.81
C GLY A 33 -15.99 -11.87 14.49
N LYS A 34 -17.00 -11.09 14.09
CA LYS A 34 -17.69 -11.22 12.80
C LYS A 34 -17.29 -10.08 11.88
N GLN A 35 -17.03 -10.39 10.62
CA GLN A 35 -16.86 -9.35 9.61
C GLN A 35 -18.18 -8.60 9.44
N VAL A 36 -18.14 -7.28 9.61
CA VAL A 36 -19.31 -6.40 9.48
C VAL A 36 -19.20 -5.45 8.28
N ALA A 37 -17.99 -5.21 7.77
CA ALA A 37 -17.78 -4.40 6.58
C ALA A 37 -16.46 -4.72 5.86
N GLU A 38 -16.43 -4.35 4.58
CA GLU A 38 -15.26 -4.41 3.69
C GLU A 38 -15.24 -3.14 2.84
N PHE A 39 -14.05 -2.57 2.64
CA PHE A 39 -13.84 -1.38 1.83
C PHE A 39 -12.64 -1.57 0.91
N VAL A 40 -12.79 -1.12 -0.33
CA VAL A 40 -11.70 -0.97 -1.29
C VAL A 40 -11.82 0.43 -1.87
N VAL A 41 -10.93 1.33 -1.48
CA VAL A 41 -10.96 2.73 -1.89
C VAL A 41 -9.59 3.19 -2.36
N PRO A 42 -9.49 4.08 -3.37
CA PRO A 42 -8.22 4.68 -3.73
C PRO A 42 -7.63 5.50 -2.59
N VAL A 43 -6.33 5.39 -2.37
CA VAL A 43 -5.65 6.14 -1.30
C VAL A 43 -5.75 7.65 -1.52
N ASP A 44 -5.72 8.11 -2.77
CA ASP A 44 -5.83 9.52 -3.16
C ASP A 44 -7.22 10.13 -2.92
N GLU A 45 -8.25 9.30 -2.72
CA GLU A 45 -9.59 9.74 -2.32
C GLU A 45 -9.75 9.83 -0.79
N VAL A 46 -8.80 9.28 -0.03
CA VAL A 46 -8.81 9.30 1.44
C VAL A 46 -8.09 10.53 1.96
N ARG A 47 -8.84 11.48 2.53
CA ARG A 47 -8.27 12.73 3.07
C ARG A 47 -7.25 12.51 4.20
N HIS A 48 -7.57 11.63 5.16
CA HIS A 48 -6.72 11.35 6.32
C HIS A 48 -7.05 9.97 6.89
N LEU A 49 -6.09 9.04 6.79
CA LEU A 49 -6.27 7.62 7.12
C LEU A 49 -6.82 7.37 8.53
N PRO A 50 -6.25 7.93 9.62
CA PRO A 50 -6.82 7.73 10.95
C PRO A 50 -8.27 8.21 11.09
N THR A 51 -8.67 9.27 10.39
CA THR A 51 -10.06 9.74 10.41
C THR A 51 -10.96 8.75 9.68
N GLN A 52 -10.53 8.28 8.51
CA GLN A 52 -11.24 7.29 7.72
C GLN A 52 -11.47 5.98 8.49
N PHE A 53 -10.45 5.50 9.22
CA PHE A 53 -10.55 4.31 10.04
C PHE A 53 -11.61 4.44 11.14
N ARG A 54 -11.67 5.60 11.81
CA ARG A 54 -12.73 5.89 12.79
C ARG A 54 -14.10 5.87 12.14
N GLU A 55 -14.25 6.42 10.95
CA GLU A 55 -15.53 6.38 10.24
C GLU A 55 -15.95 4.96 9.88
N TYR A 56 -15.03 4.13 9.39
CA TYR A 56 -15.30 2.72 9.09
C TYR A 56 -15.79 1.97 10.33
N VAL A 57 -15.12 2.15 11.47
CA VAL A 57 -15.51 1.50 12.72
C VAL A 57 -16.84 2.08 13.23
N HIS A 58 -16.97 3.39 13.31
CA HIS A 58 -18.16 4.07 13.84
C HIS A 58 -19.44 3.71 13.07
N LYS A 59 -19.37 3.63 11.74
CA LYS A 59 -20.54 3.37 10.89
C LYS A 59 -20.99 1.90 10.92
N ASN A 60 -20.11 0.96 11.30
CA ASN A 60 -20.36 -0.48 11.14
C ASN A 60 -20.38 -1.27 12.45
N CYS A 61 -19.86 -0.72 13.55
CA CYS A 61 -19.87 -1.38 14.85
C CYS A 61 -21.07 -0.95 15.71
N LYS A 62 -21.54 -1.84 16.59
CA LYS A 62 -22.69 -1.56 17.46
C LYS A 62 -22.40 -0.54 18.55
N ALA A 63 -21.16 -0.52 19.04
CA ALA A 63 -20.72 0.41 20.06
C ALA A 63 -20.53 1.80 19.44
N HIS A 64 -20.95 2.86 20.14
CA HIS A 64 -20.77 4.23 19.69
C HIS A 64 -19.32 4.70 19.96
N ASN A 65 -18.60 5.11 18.92
CA ASN A 65 -17.20 5.56 18.98
C ASN A 65 -16.28 4.62 19.77
N PRO A 66 -16.22 3.32 19.43
CA PRO A 66 -15.37 2.41 20.16
C PRO A 66 -13.92 2.67 19.82
N ALA A 67 -13.06 2.63 20.84
CA ALA A 67 -11.63 2.42 20.60
C ALA A 67 -11.48 1.07 19.87
N PHE A 68 -10.52 0.94 18.94
CA PHE A 68 -10.38 -0.28 18.12
C PHE A 68 -8.92 -0.73 17.98
N ASP A 69 -8.75 -2.00 17.64
CA ASP A 69 -7.44 -2.57 17.29
C ASP A 69 -7.23 -2.46 15.78
N LEU A 70 -6.05 -2.00 15.37
CA LEU A 70 -5.66 -1.81 13.96
C LEU A 70 -4.56 -2.81 13.61
N LEU A 71 -4.83 -3.74 12.69
CA LEU A 71 -3.87 -4.71 12.20
C LEU A 71 -3.45 -4.32 10.78
N THR A 72 -2.15 -4.16 10.58
CA THR A 72 -1.60 -3.76 9.28
C THR A 72 -0.19 -4.32 9.10
N CYS A 73 0.19 -4.63 7.87
CA CYS A 73 1.58 -4.85 7.45
C CYS A 73 2.12 -3.68 6.62
N THR A 74 1.33 -2.62 6.41
CA THR A 74 1.76 -1.38 5.75
C THR A 74 2.40 -0.42 6.77
N GLU A 75 3.69 -0.15 6.61
CA GLU A 75 4.46 0.67 7.57
C GLU A 75 3.93 2.11 7.69
N GLU A 76 3.49 2.70 6.58
CA GLU A 76 2.90 4.05 6.56
C GLU A 76 1.66 4.14 7.45
N ILE A 77 0.70 3.21 7.27
CA ILE A 77 -0.52 3.11 8.08
C ILE A 77 -0.15 2.99 9.57
N PHE A 78 0.79 2.10 9.88
CA PHE A 78 1.25 1.89 11.26
C PHE A 78 1.77 3.19 11.88
N LYS A 79 2.69 3.89 11.20
CA LYS A 79 3.31 5.13 11.66
C LYS A 79 2.28 6.25 11.88
N MET A 80 1.33 6.41 10.96
CA MET A 80 0.28 7.44 11.06
C MET A 80 -0.65 7.27 12.28
N CYS A 81 -0.73 6.04 12.81
CA CYS A 81 -1.61 5.71 13.92
C CYS A 81 -0.91 5.67 15.29
N ILE A 82 0.42 5.80 15.37
CA ILE A 82 1.20 5.61 16.62
C ILE A 82 0.71 6.46 17.80
N ASN A 83 0.30 7.70 17.53
CA ASN A 83 -0.09 8.66 18.58
C ASN A 83 -1.60 8.76 18.78
N LYS A 84 -2.39 7.80 18.29
CA LYS A 84 -3.85 7.83 18.38
C LYS A 84 -4.30 6.97 19.58
N THR A 85 -4.73 7.61 20.65
CA THR A 85 -5.04 6.95 21.94
C THR A 85 -6.20 5.95 21.85
N ASP A 86 -7.11 6.14 20.89
CA ASP A 86 -8.26 5.29 20.62
C ASP A 86 -7.97 4.13 19.65
N VAL A 87 -6.77 4.10 19.06
CA VAL A 87 -6.35 3.10 18.09
C VAL A 87 -5.17 2.32 18.65
N SER A 88 -5.34 1.02 18.87
CA SER A 88 -4.23 0.15 19.26
C SER A 88 -3.68 -0.53 18.02
N GLN A 89 -2.54 -0.06 17.53
CA GLN A 89 -1.91 -0.51 16.30
C GLN A 89 -0.99 -1.71 16.52
N PHE A 90 -1.12 -2.69 15.62
CA PHE A 90 -0.32 -3.90 15.60
C PHE A 90 0.27 -4.08 14.21
N PHE A 91 1.60 -4.04 14.12
CA PHE A 91 2.30 -4.38 12.89
C PHE A 91 2.34 -5.91 12.76
N LYS A 92 1.84 -6.44 11.66
CA LYS A 92 1.57 -7.87 11.46
C LYS A 92 2.34 -8.42 10.27
N HIS A 93 2.57 -9.74 10.28
CA HIS A 93 3.03 -10.44 9.09
C HIS A 93 1.89 -10.54 8.06
N GLU A 94 2.20 -10.54 6.76
CA GLU A 94 1.18 -10.56 5.69
C GLU A 94 0.18 -11.72 5.82
N SER A 95 0.64 -12.89 6.27
CA SER A 95 -0.22 -14.06 6.51
C SER A 95 -1.31 -13.83 7.56
N GLU A 96 -1.09 -12.93 8.52
CA GLU A 96 -2.06 -12.58 9.57
C GLU A 96 -3.10 -11.54 9.10
N VAL A 97 -2.86 -10.89 7.96
CA VAL A 97 -3.73 -9.85 7.37
C VAL A 97 -4.05 -10.18 5.90
N SER A 98 -4.06 -11.49 5.61
CA SER A 98 -4.12 -12.06 4.27
C SER A 98 -5.43 -11.78 3.55
N GLU A 99 -6.51 -11.45 4.27
CA GLU A 99 -7.79 -11.11 3.65
C GLU A 99 -7.65 -9.94 2.67
N THR A 100 -6.85 -8.93 3.02
CA THR A 100 -6.65 -7.75 2.16
C THR A 100 -5.92 -8.09 0.85
N PHE A 101 -4.99 -9.07 0.90
CA PHE A 101 -4.27 -9.57 -0.26
C PHE A 101 -5.18 -10.40 -1.15
N ARG A 102 -5.97 -11.29 -0.55
CA ARG A 102 -6.94 -12.13 -1.28
C ARG A 102 -7.94 -11.29 -2.07
N THR A 103 -8.38 -10.15 -1.54
CA THR A 103 -9.22 -9.18 -2.27
C THR A 103 -8.54 -8.68 -3.54
N MET A 104 -7.27 -8.29 -3.42
CA MET A 104 -6.50 -7.70 -4.53
C MET A 104 -5.95 -8.74 -5.51
N GLU A 105 -5.92 -10.01 -5.12
CA GLU A 105 -5.62 -11.14 -6.01
C GLU A 105 -6.88 -11.63 -6.75
N HIS A 106 -8.08 -11.26 -6.28
CA HIS A 106 -9.31 -11.78 -6.86
C HIS A 106 -9.60 -11.15 -8.24
N PRO A 107 -9.65 -11.93 -9.34
CA PRO A 107 -9.72 -11.37 -10.70
C PRO A 107 -10.95 -10.47 -10.95
N LYS A 108 -12.09 -10.76 -10.32
CA LYS A 108 -13.27 -9.90 -10.46
C LYS A 108 -13.07 -8.52 -9.82
N VAL A 109 -12.32 -8.46 -8.70
CA VAL A 109 -12.07 -7.20 -8.00
C VAL A 109 -11.08 -6.39 -8.82
N THR A 110 -9.97 -6.97 -9.24
CA THR A 110 -8.97 -6.26 -10.06
C THR A 110 -9.57 -5.77 -11.37
N ASN A 111 -10.33 -6.59 -12.10
CA ASN A 111 -11.00 -6.17 -13.33
C ASN A 111 -12.01 -5.03 -13.09
N ALA A 112 -12.77 -5.08 -11.99
CA ALA A 112 -13.70 -4.01 -11.63
C ALA A 112 -12.96 -2.71 -11.32
N LEU A 113 -11.89 -2.76 -10.52
CA LEU A 113 -11.07 -1.59 -10.21
C LEU A 113 -10.41 -1.01 -11.46
N CYS A 114 -9.86 -1.84 -12.35
CA CYS A 114 -9.30 -1.38 -13.60
C CYS A 114 -10.36 -0.69 -14.48
N SER A 115 -11.59 -1.21 -14.49
CA SER A 115 -12.68 -0.61 -15.26
C SER A 115 -13.17 0.71 -14.64
N ILE A 116 -13.36 0.77 -13.31
CA ILE A 116 -13.86 1.95 -12.59
C ILE A 116 -12.86 3.10 -12.65
N TYR A 117 -11.57 2.80 -12.50
CA TYR A 117 -10.51 3.81 -12.44
C TYR A 117 -9.70 3.91 -13.73
N GLU A 118 -10.19 3.32 -14.83
CA GLU A 118 -9.57 3.34 -16.16
C GLU A 118 -8.07 2.96 -16.14
N LEU A 119 -7.73 1.95 -15.34
CA LEU A 119 -6.34 1.51 -15.16
C LEU A 119 -5.92 0.61 -16.31
N VAL A 120 -4.81 0.98 -16.94
CA VAL A 120 -4.21 0.19 -18.03
C VAL A 120 -3.12 -0.71 -17.46
N PRO A 121 -3.17 -2.03 -17.70
CA PRO A 121 -2.08 -2.93 -17.31
C PRO A 121 -0.75 -2.46 -17.91
N PRO A 122 0.36 -2.49 -17.14
CA PRO A 122 1.68 -2.09 -17.64
C PRO A 122 2.11 -2.79 -18.93
N GLU A 123 1.61 -4.01 -19.16
CA GLU A 123 1.85 -4.79 -20.38
C GLU A 123 1.18 -4.20 -21.62
N GLU A 124 0.05 -3.51 -21.44
CA GLU A 124 -0.74 -2.89 -22.51
C GLU A 124 -0.31 -1.45 -22.79
N ILE A 125 0.44 -0.83 -21.87
CA ILE A 125 1.05 0.48 -22.11
C ILE A 125 2.04 0.32 -23.27
N PRO A 126 1.85 1.03 -24.41
CA PRO A 126 2.76 0.91 -25.53
C PRO A 126 4.17 1.26 -25.07
N LYS A 127 5.08 0.28 -25.08
CA LYS A 127 6.50 0.52 -24.79
C LYS A 127 6.97 1.64 -25.72
N LYS A 128 7.28 2.80 -25.14
CA LYS A 128 7.73 3.98 -25.87
C LYS A 128 8.85 3.53 -26.81
N LYS A 129 8.58 3.51 -28.13
CA LYS A 129 9.60 3.15 -29.11
C LYS A 129 10.69 4.21 -29.01
N VAL A 130 11.80 3.85 -28.36
CA VAL A 130 12.97 4.71 -28.24
C VAL A 130 13.31 5.21 -29.64
N SER A 131 13.18 6.51 -29.85
CA SER A 131 13.39 7.15 -31.14
C SER A 131 14.83 6.96 -31.60
N LYS A 132 15.10 7.08 -32.91
CA LYS A 132 16.49 7.02 -33.43
C LYS A 132 17.39 8.05 -32.74
N ALA A 133 16.85 9.23 -32.40
CA ALA A 133 17.55 10.28 -31.68
C ALA A 133 17.89 9.87 -30.25
N GLU A 134 16.92 9.34 -29.47
CA GLU A 134 17.18 8.86 -28.11
C GLU A 134 18.20 7.70 -28.10
N LYS A 135 18.14 6.77 -29.06
CA LYS A 135 19.16 5.72 -29.21
C LYS A 135 20.55 6.30 -29.48
N PHE A 136 20.63 7.34 -30.30
CA PHE A 136 21.88 8.04 -30.55
C PHE A 136 22.41 8.73 -29.29
N PHE A 137 21.56 9.43 -28.54
CA PHE A 137 21.94 10.06 -27.27
C PHE A 137 22.41 9.04 -26.24
N ILE A 138 21.69 7.93 -26.05
CA ILE A 138 22.11 6.84 -25.15
C ILE A 138 23.48 6.30 -25.57
N LYS A 139 23.71 6.10 -26.88
CA LYS A 139 25.01 5.64 -27.40
C LYS A 139 26.13 6.63 -27.13
N VAL A 140 25.87 7.93 -27.29
CA VAL A 140 26.84 8.99 -26.97
C VAL A 140 27.17 9.01 -25.48
N LEU A 141 26.14 8.99 -24.62
CA LEU A 141 26.32 8.98 -23.16
C LEU A 141 27.12 7.77 -22.68
N ASN A 142 26.83 6.58 -23.20
CA ASN A 142 27.58 5.36 -22.89
C ASN A 142 29.05 5.48 -23.32
N LYS A 143 29.32 6.06 -24.50
CA LYS A 143 30.69 6.27 -24.98
C LYS A 143 31.46 7.27 -24.11
N VAL A 144 30.79 8.33 -23.63
CA VAL A 144 31.38 9.29 -22.69
C VAL A 144 31.69 8.61 -21.36
N ALA A 145 30.77 7.81 -20.81
CA ALA A 145 30.97 7.06 -19.57
C ALA A 145 32.15 6.07 -19.68
N GLU A 146 32.26 5.34 -20.80
CA GLU A 146 33.40 4.46 -21.05
C GLU A 146 34.74 5.23 -21.12
N THR A 147 34.73 6.40 -21.75
CA THR A 147 35.93 7.24 -21.88
C THR A 147 36.36 7.80 -20.53
N LEU A 148 35.41 8.28 -19.72
CA LEU A 148 35.64 8.73 -18.35
C LEU A 148 36.13 7.58 -17.46
N ASN A 149 35.59 6.38 -17.60
CA ASN A 149 36.07 5.20 -16.87
C ASN A 149 37.50 4.81 -17.26
N LYS A 150 37.86 4.88 -18.54
CA LYS A 150 39.23 4.65 -19.01
C LYS A 150 40.20 5.70 -18.48
N LEU A 151 39.84 6.98 -18.56
CA LEU A 151 40.62 8.09 -18.00
C LEU A 151 40.79 7.95 -16.48
N THR A 152 39.71 7.59 -15.77
CA THR A 152 39.77 7.36 -14.32
C THR A 152 40.70 6.20 -13.96
N LYS A 153 40.72 5.12 -14.76
CA LYS A 153 41.67 4.00 -14.59
C LYS A 153 43.11 4.39 -14.89
N LEU A 154 43.34 5.23 -15.89
CA LEU A 154 44.68 5.79 -16.21
C LEU A 154 45.18 6.71 -15.08
N ILE A 155 44.32 7.59 -14.56
CA ILE A 155 44.67 8.51 -13.46
C ILE A 155 44.90 7.75 -12.14
N LYS A 156 44.20 6.64 -11.92
CA LYS A 156 44.40 5.76 -10.75
C LYS A 156 45.49 4.69 -10.96
N GLY A 157 46.19 4.72 -12.08
CA GLY A 157 47.11 3.68 -12.53
C GLY A 157 48.45 4.20 -13.07
N ASP A 158 48.99 5.24 -12.45
CA ASP A 158 50.43 5.51 -12.32
C ASP A 158 50.71 5.84 -10.84
N VAL A 159 50.55 4.82 -9.99
CA VAL A 159 51.22 4.72 -8.68
C VAL A 159 51.90 3.35 -8.70
N GLU A 160 53.05 3.27 -9.36
CA GLU A 160 54.14 2.40 -8.91
C GLU A 160 54.88 3.07 -7.76
#